data_AF-A0A847PTD6-F1
#
_entry.id   AF-A0A847PTD6-F1
#
_cell.length_a   1.000
_cell.length_b   1.000
_cell.length_c   1.000
_cell.angle_alpha   90.00
_cell.angle_beta   90.00
_cell.angle_gamma   90.00
#
_symmetry.space_group_name_H-M   'P 1'
#
loop_
_entity.id
_entity.type
_entity.pdbx_description
1 polymer ?
#
loop_
_entity_poly.entity_id
_entity_poly.type
_entity_poly.pdbx_seq_one_letter_code
_entity_poly.pdbx_strand_id
1 'polypeptide(L)'
;MKKLEKSKYSQVPENSAAGGDKEEVLVLGHCLLNPLARVKGVKPAQPVDTRGANVIQLPCPEAIFFGMRRREITKDQLDHPAYRRFCREIFTHFADLLEDLAASGVKIKILGVPKSPSCGVEITSVGGEPGKVKAFHHMHVPGPGVFMEEIIKELERRGIKFEIEDAGK
;
A
#
# COMPACT_ATOMS: atom_id res chain seq x y z
N MET A 1 -11.75 -0.20 -36.84
CA MET A 1 -11.11 0.49 -35.70
C MET A 1 -12.04 1.62 -35.26
N LYS A 2 -12.65 1.52 -34.07
CA LYS A 2 -13.55 2.56 -33.54
C LYS A 2 -12.71 3.79 -33.15
N LYS A 3 -13.15 4.98 -33.57
CA LYS A 3 -12.52 6.27 -33.24
C LYS A 3 -12.45 6.44 -31.73
N LEU A 4 -11.25 6.70 -31.22
CA LEU A 4 -11.03 7.12 -29.84
C LEU A 4 -11.68 8.50 -29.67
N GLU A 5 -12.77 8.58 -28.90
CA GLU A 5 -13.37 9.86 -28.53
C GLU A 5 -12.40 10.63 -27.66
N LYS A 6 -12.12 11.89 -28.03
CA LYS A 6 -11.26 12.79 -27.28
C LYS A 6 -11.94 13.11 -25.94
N SER A 7 -11.52 12.43 -24.88
CA SER A 7 -11.86 12.81 -23.50
C SER A 7 -11.41 14.26 -23.27
N LYS A 8 -12.36 15.15 -22.96
CA LYS A 8 -12.06 16.52 -22.54
C LYS A 8 -11.48 16.45 -21.13
N TYR A 9 -10.16 16.42 -21.03
CA TYR A 9 -9.49 16.70 -19.76
C TYR A 9 -9.81 18.15 -19.39
N SER A 10 -10.58 18.35 -18.31
CA SER A 10 -10.74 19.66 -17.71
C SER A 10 -9.37 20.13 -17.24
N GLN A 11 -8.96 21.33 -17.62
CA GLN A 11 -7.80 21.96 -17.02
C GLN A 11 -8.05 22.05 -15.52
N VAL A 12 -7.16 21.46 -14.73
CA VAL A 12 -7.15 21.62 -13.29
C VAL A 12 -6.81 23.09 -13.05
N PRO A 13 -7.67 23.88 -12.36
CA PRO A 13 -7.35 25.25 -12.05
C PRO A 13 -6.03 25.30 -11.29
N GLU A 14 -5.07 26.11 -11.73
CA GLU A 14 -3.89 26.47 -10.96
C GLU A 14 -4.33 27.30 -9.76
N ASN A 15 -4.83 26.63 -8.73
CA ASN A 15 -5.13 27.27 -7.47
C ASN A 15 -3.90 27.10 -6.57
N SER A 16 -3.11 28.16 -6.46
CA SER A 16 -1.86 28.25 -5.69
C SER A 16 -2.07 28.26 -4.16
N ALA A 17 -3.00 27.46 -3.65
CA ALA A 17 -3.38 27.43 -2.24
C ALA A 17 -3.57 26.00 -1.70
N ALA A 18 -2.71 25.07 -2.13
CA ALA A 18 -2.68 23.71 -1.59
C ALA A 18 -1.47 23.59 -0.63
N GLY A 19 -1.73 23.79 0.66
CA GLY A 19 -0.73 23.79 1.73
C GLY A 19 -0.33 22.38 2.17
N GLY A 20 0.37 21.64 1.29
CA GLY A 20 1.18 20.50 1.68
C GLY A 20 2.65 20.92 1.86
N ASP A 21 3.41 20.24 2.71
CA ASP A 21 4.86 20.39 2.74
C ASP A 21 5.39 20.01 1.34
N LYS A 22 5.89 20.99 0.57
CA LYS A 22 6.35 20.76 -0.81
C LYS A 22 7.51 19.76 -0.87
N GLU A 23 8.10 19.47 0.27
CA GLU A 23 9.24 18.61 0.47
C GLU A 23 8.85 17.23 1.02
N GLU A 24 7.55 16.87 1.08
CA GLU A 24 7.11 15.54 1.51
C GLU A 24 6.29 14.82 0.42
N VAL A 25 6.46 13.50 0.33
CA VAL A 25 5.60 12.60 -0.44
C VAL A 25 4.95 11.55 0.46
N LEU A 26 3.62 11.41 0.31
CA LEU A 26 2.84 10.36 0.96
C LEU A 26 2.80 9.11 0.08
N VAL A 27 3.36 8.01 0.56
CA VAL A 27 3.33 6.70 -0.09
C VAL A 27 2.23 5.86 0.56
N LEU A 28 1.18 5.55 -0.19
CA LEU A 28 -0.07 5.03 0.38
C LEU A 28 -0.37 3.60 -0.09
N GLY A 29 -0.79 2.74 0.85
CA GLY A 29 -1.42 1.46 0.49
C GLY A 29 -2.65 1.67 -0.40
N HIS A 30 -2.75 0.90 -1.49
CA HIS A 30 -3.72 1.16 -2.58
C HIS A 30 -5.15 1.44 -2.13
N CYS A 31 -5.67 0.65 -1.18
CA CYS A 31 -7.07 0.74 -0.76
C CYS A 31 -7.42 1.96 0.11
N LEU A 32 -6.42 2.76 0.51
CA LEU A 32 -6.62 4.06 1.16
C LEU A 32 -7.16 5.12 0.20
N LEU A 33 -6.91 4.97 -1.12
CA LEU A 33 -7.47 5.86 -2.15
C LEU A 33 -8.43 5.15 -3.10
N ASN A 34 -8.29 3.83 -3.25
CA ASN A 34 -9.17 3.03 -4.09
C ASN A 34 -9.76 1.87 -3.29
N PRO A 35 -10.86 2.09 -2.54
CA PRO A 35 -11.52 1.05 -1.76
C PRO A 35 -11.95 -0.17 -2.58
N LEU A 36 -12.07 -0.05 -3.91
CA LEU A 36 -12.41 -1.17 -4.79
C LEU A 36 -11.36 -2.28 -4.80
N ALA A 37 -10.09 -1.98 -4.46
CA ALA A 37 -9.03 -2.99 -4.38
C ALA A 37 -9.07 -3.83 -3.08
N ARG A 38 -9.87 -3.40 -2.10
CA ARG A 38 -10.06 -4.14 -0.84
C ARG A 38 -10.85 -5.42 -1.10
N VAL A 39 -10.64 -6.44 -0.28
CA VAL A 39 -11.44 -7.67 -0.34
C VAL A 39 -12.93 -7.33 -0.15
N LYS A 40 -13.83 -8.05 -0.83
CA LYS A 40 -15.27 -7.77 -0.74
C LYS A 40 -15.81 -8.20 0.63
N GLY A 41 -16.78 -7.43 1.15
CA GLY A 41 -17.50 -7.77 2.39
C GLY A 41 -16.81 -7.34 3.68
N VAL A 42 -15.59 -6.79 3.63
CA VAL A 42 -14.96 -6.17 4.81
C VAL A 42 -15.25 -4.66 4.85
N LYS A 43 -15.22 -4.08 6.05
CA LYS A 43 -15.32 -2.64 6.24
C LYS A 43 -14.26 -1.92 5.36
N PRO A 44 -14.65 -0.89 4.59
CA PRO A 44 -13.70 -0.09 3.83
C PRO A 44 -12.58 0.45 4.73
N ALA A 45 -11.37 0.56 4.19
CA ALA A 45 -10.35 1.36 4.84
C ALA A 45 -10.84 2.82 4.90
N GLN A 46 -10.50 3.54 5.97
CA GLN A 46 -10.77 4.96 6.01
C GLN A 46 -9.94 5.64 4.90
N PRO A 47 -10.58 6.39 4.00
CA PRO A 47 -9.84 7.10 2.96
C PRO A 47 -8.91 8.14 3.58
N VAL A 48 -7.70 8.24 3.05
CA VAL A 48 -6.77 9.32 3.39
C VAL A 48 -7.14 10.53 2.55
N ASP A 49 -7.28 11.71 3.17
CA ASP A 49 -7.47 12.95 2.45
C ASP A 49 -6.15 13.38 1.82
N THR A 50 -6.09 13.38 0.50
CA THR A 50 -4.88 13.72 -0.27
C THR A 50 -4.96 15.09 -0.91
N ARG A 51 -5.97 15.91 -0.57
CA ARG A 51 -6.10 17.26 -1.13
C ARG A 51 -4.86 18.09 -0.76
N GLY A 52 -4.08 18.44 -1.79
CA GLY A 52 -2.86 19.22 -1.63
C GLY A 52 -1.61 18.46 -1.17
N ALA A 53 -1.68 17.13 -1.07
CA ALA A 53 -0.52 16.29 -0.79
C ALA A 53 0.13 15.78 -2.09
N ASN A 54 1.45 15.62 -2.08
CA ASN A 54 2.13 14.82 -3.09
C ASN A 54 1.94 13.34 -2.74
N VAL A 55 1.49 12.52 -3.69
CA VAL A 55 1.10 11.13 -3.39
C VAL A 55 1.67 10.14 -4.39
N ILE A 56 2.21 9.05 -3.85
CA ILE A 56 2.51 7.83 -4.57
C ILE A 56 1.56 6.75 -4.06
N GLN A 57 0.67 6.26 -4.93
CA GLN A 57 -0.19 5.12 -4.59
C GLN A 57 0.53 3.81 -4.92
N LEU A 58 0.76 2.98 -3.89
CA LEU A 58 1.33 1.65 -4.08
C LEU A 58 0.34 0.68 -4.75
N PRO A 59 0.82 -0.37 -5.43
CA PRO A 59 -0.04 -1.47 -5.86
C PRO A 59 -0.64 -2.20 -4.66
N CYS A 60 -1.79 -2.84 -4.85
CA CYS A 60 -2.31 -3.80 -3.89
C CYS A 60 -1.72 -5.19 -4.18
N PRO A 61 -0.78 -5.70 -3.36
CA PRO A 61 -0.09 -6.95 -3.65
C PRO A 61 -1.07 -8.13 -3.69
N GLU A 62 -2.05 -8.17 -2.79
CA GLU A 62 -3.08 -9.21 -2.77
C GLU A 62 -3.99 -9.18 -4.01
N ALA A 63 -4.35 -7.99 -4.49
CA ALA A 63 -5.21 -7.86 -5.67
C ALA A 63 -4.49 -8.28 -6.94
N ILE A 64 -3.20 -7.98 -7.07
CA ILE A 64 -2.39 -8.42 -8.21
C ILE A 64 -2.15 -9.94 -8.15
N PHE A 65 -1.81 -10.46 -6.97
CA PHE A 65 -1.45 -11.87 -6.81
C PHE A 65 -2.65 -12.83 -6.90
N PHE A 66 -3.78 -12.48 -6.27
CA PHE A 66 -4.97 -13.35 -6.20
C PHE A 66 -6.16 -12.87 -7.05
N GLY A 67 -6.08 -11.65 -7.60
CA GLY A 67 -7.20 -11.01 -8.27
C GLY A 67 -8.29 -10.49 -7.33
N MET A 68 -9.33 -9.91 -7.92
CA MET A 68 -10.46 -9.31 -7.19
C MET A 68 -11.53 -10.30 -6.73
N ARG A 69 -11.41 -11.58 -7.12
CA ARG A 69 -12.28 -12.68 -6.66
C ARG A 69 -11.69 -13.44 -5.47
N ARG A 70 -10.63 -12.90 -4.86
CA ARG A 70 -9.96 -13.50 -3.71
C ARG A 70 -10.88 -13.57 -2.48
N ARG A 71 -10.60 -14.55 -1.63
CA ARG A 71 -11.19 -14.67 -0.28
C ARG A 71 -10.28 -13.94 0.73
N GLU A 72 -10.66 -14.00 2.00
CA GLU A 72 -9.79 -13.59 3.09
C GLU A 72 -8.51 -14.42 3.12
N ILE A 73 -7.40 -13.75 3.44
CA ILE A 73 -6.06 -14.33 3.51
C ILE A 73 -5.35 -13.68 4.70
N THR A 74 -4.49 -14.43 5.38
CA THR A 74 -3.71 -13.95 6.53
C THR A 74 -2.21 -13.92 6.25
N LYS A 75 -1.44 -13.21 7.09
CA LYS A 75 0.01 -13.01 6.92
C LYS A 75 0.74 -14.35 6.84
N ASP A 76 0.44 -15.30 7.73
CA ASP A 76 1.02 -16.65 7.76
C ASP A 76 0.79 -17.45 6.46
N GLN A 77 -0.30 -17.18 5.74
CA GLN A 77 -0.56 -17.78 4.43
C GLN A 77 0.24 -17.10 3.30
N LEU A 78 0.55 -15.81 3.46
CA LEU A 78 1.33 -15.01 2.52
C LEU A 78 2.83 -15.08 2.77
N ASP A 79 3.24 -15.47 3.97
CA ASP A 79 4.64 -15.49 4.38
C ASP A 79 5.35 -16.74 3.83
N HIS A 80 5.52 -16.75 2.51
CA HIS A 80 6.26 -17.78 1.81
C HIS A 80 7.17 -17.15 0.73
N PRO A 81 8.24 -17.85 0.31
CA PRO A 81 9.27 -17.26 -0.54
C PRO A 81 8.77 -16.68 -1.87
N ALA A 82 7.73 -17.29 -2.47
CA ALA A 82 7.21 -16.82 -3.75
C ALA A 82 6.45 -15.50 -3.62
N TYR A 83 5.64 -15.31 -2.59
CA TYR A 83 4.95 -14.05 -2.35
C TYR A 83 5.91 -12.94 -1.94
N ARG A 84 6.93 -13.24 -1.11
CA ARG A 84 7.98 -12.26 -0.78
C ARG A 84 8.78 -11.81 -2.01
N ARG A 85 9.14 -12.72 -2.92
CA ARG A 85 9.76 -12.37 -4.21
C ARG A 85 8.86 -11.44 -5.02
N PHE A 86 7.58 -11.77 -5.13
CA PHE A 86 6.59 -10.95 -5.81
C PHE A 86 6.46 -9.54 -5.18
N CYS A 87 6.43 -9.44 -3.86
CA CYS A 87 6.44 -8.16 -3.14
C CYS A 87 7.64 -7.28 -3.50
N ARG A 88 8.85 -7.86 -3.53
CA ARG A 88 10.06 -7.11 -3.94
C ARG A 88 9.97 -6.65 -5.39
N GLU A 89 9.53 -7.51 -6.29
CA GLU A 89 9.39 -7.21 -7.72
C GLU A 89 8.46 -6.01 -7.95
N ILE A 90 7.25 -6.03 -7.38
CA ILE A 90 6.30 -4.93 -7.60
C ILE A 90 6.70 -3.62 -6.90
N PHE A 91 7.59 -3.67 -5.90
CA PHE A 91 8.08 -2.48 -5.21
C PHE A 91 9.34 -1.89 -5.85
N THR A 92 10.09 -2.65 -6.65
CA THR A 92 11.43 -2.26 -7.12
C THR A 92 11.42 -0.88 -7.78
N HIS A 93 10.49 -0.62 -8.70
CA HIS A 93 10.40 0.67 -9.39
C HIS A 93 9.99 1.84 -8.47
N PHE A 94 9.23 1.56 -7.41
CA PHE A 94 8.91 2.56 -6.41
C PHE A 94 10.13 2.84 -5.53
N ALA A 95 10.90 1.82 -5.16
CA ALA A 95 12.14 2.00 -4.43
C ALA A 95 13.13 2.87 -5.20
N ASP A 96 13.28 2.64 -6.52
CA ASP A 96 14.11 3.47 -7.40
C ASP A 96 13.65 4.95 -7.39
N LEU A 97 12.34 5.19 -7.55
CA LEU A 97 11.77 6.54 -7.49
C LEU A 97 11.96 7.20 -6.11
N LEU A 98 11.76 6.45 -5.03
CA LEU A 98 11.89 6.95 -3.67
C LEU A 98 13.35 7.28 -3.33
N GLU A 99 14.30 6.53 -3.88
CA GLU A 99 15.74 6.83 -3.77
C GLU A 99 16.07 8.19 -4.39
N ASP A 100 15.60 8.44 -5.61
CA ASP A 100 15.82 9.71 -6.32
C ASP A 100 15.13 10.90 -5.62
N LEU A 101 13.90 10.69 -5.12
CA LEU A 101 13.17 11.70 -4.35
C LEU A 101 13.92 12.04 -3.04
N ALA A 102 14.37 11.02 -2.30
CA ALA A 102 15.14 11.22 -1.08
C ALA A 102 16.48 11.93 -1.34
N ALA A 103 17.17 11.58 -2.44
CA ALA A 103 18.40 12.26 -2.86
C ALA A 103 18.17 13.74 -3.21
N SER A 104 16.96 14.09 -3.64
CA SER A 104 16.54 15.47 -3.91
C SER A 104 16.05 16.22 -2.66
N GLY A 105 16.12 15.60 -1.48
CA GLY A 105 15.70 16.22 -0.21
C GLY A 105 14.23 16.02 0.14
N VAL A 106 13.48 15.19 -0.60
CA VAL A 106 12.07 14.91 -0.31
C VAL A 106 11.95 13.90 0.85
N LYS A 107 11.17 14.26 1.87
CA LYS A 107 10.76 13.39 2.97
C LYS A 107 9.75 12.36 2.47
N ILE A 108 9.94 11.12 2.91
CA ILE A 108 9.06 10.01 2.54
C ILE A 108 8.26 9.61 3.77
N LYS A 109 6.93 9.65 3.64
CA LYS A 109 6.01 9.15 4.67
C LYS A 109 5.13 8.05 4.08
N ILE A 110 5.18 6.87 4.68
CA ILE A 110 4.46 5.68 4.21
C ILE A 110 3.26 5.43 5.12
N LEU A 111 2.06 5.34 4.54
CA LEU A 111 0.85 4.96 5.27
C LEU A 111 0.38 3.54 4.90
N GLY A 112 0.37 2.69 5.92
CA GLY A 112 -0.15 1.34 5.89
C GLY A 112 -1.65 1.24 6.03
N VAL A 113 -2.14 0.03 5.75
CA VAL A 113 -3.53 -0.34 5.91
C VAL A 113 -3.63 -1.22 7.15
N PRO A 114 -4.08 -0.70 8.30
CA PRO A 114 -4.09 -1.47 9.53
C PRO A 114 -4.82 -2.80 9.37
N LYS A 115 -4.25 -3.84 10.00
CA LYS A 115 -4.73 -5.23 10.00
C LYS A 115 -4.57 -5.96 8.66
N SER A 116 -4.07 -5.31 7.61
CA SER A 116 -3.81 -6.02 6.35
C SER A 116 -2.68 -7.03 6.54
N PRO A 117 -2.81 -8.25 5.97
CA PRO A 117 -1.75 -9.26 6.01
C PRO A 117 -0.52 -8.85 5.18
N SER A 118 -0.68 -7.88 4.27
CA SER A 118 0.39 -7.38 3.40
C SER A 118 0.79 -5.95 3.75
N CYS A 119 -0.19 -5.06 3.91
CA CYS A 119 0.01 -3.62 3.97
C CYS A 119 -0.10 -3.03 5.40
N GLY A 120 -0.33 -3.84 6.43
CA GLY A 120 -0.30 -3.35 7.82
C GLY A 120 1.12 -2.98 8.24
N VAL A 121 1.26 -1.96 9.08
CA VAL A 121 2.57 -1.50 9.60
C VAL A 121 2.74 -1.91 11.06
N GLU A 122 1.77 -1.57 11.90
CA GLU A 122 1.87 -1.80 13.34
C GLU A 122 1.07 -3.02 13.77
N ILE A 123 0.02 -3.35 13.02
CA ILE A 123 -0.85 -4.47 13.30
C ILE A 123 -1.23 -5.22 12.01
N THR A 124 -1.17 -6.55 12.06
CA THR A 124 -1.47 -7.44 10.94
C THR A 124 -2.40 -8.58 11.38
N SER A 125 -2.92 -9.35 10.42
CA SER A 125 -3.86 -10.45 10.70
C SER A 125 -3.22 -11.81 10.43
N VAL A 126 -3.30 -12.73 11.39
CA VAL A 126 -2.81 -14.12 11.30
C VAL A 126 -3.96 -15.12 11.48
N GLY A 127 -3.91 -16.23 10.75
CA GLY A 127 -4.96 -17.26 10.67
C GLY A 127 -4.78 -18.43 11.64
N GLY A 128 -3.56 -18.62 12.16
CA GLY A 128 -3.23 -19.69 13.10
C GLY A 128 -2.72 -20.95 12.39
N GLU A 129 -3.02 -22.13 12.95
CA GLU A 129 -2.53 -23.41 12.44
C GLU A 129 -3.06 -23.71 11.01
N PRO A 130 -2.20 -24.23 10.11
CA PRO A 130 -2.61 -24.55 8.74
C PRO A 130 -3.58 -25.73 8.72
N GLY A 131 -4.57 -25.68 7.83
CA GLY A 131 -5.49 -26.78 7.64
C GLY A 131 -6.83 -26.37 7.02
N LYS A 132 -7.71 -27.35 6.87
CA LYS A 132 -9.08 -27.11 6.38
C LYS A 132 -9.94 -26.58 7.51
N VAL A 133 -10.40 -25.34 7.36
CA VAL A 133 -11.35 -24.72 8.29
C VAL A 133 -12.76 -24.69 7.71
N LYS A 134 -13.79 -24.79 8.56
CA LYS A 134 -15.19 -24.61 8.17
C LYS A 134 -15.57 -23.14 8.06
N ALA A 135 -15.00 -22.31 8.94
CA ALA A 135 -15.15 -20.87 8.96
C ALA A 135 -13.76 -20.23 9.02
N PHE A 136 -13.58 -19.09 8.36
CA PHE A 136 -12.33 -18.35 8.40
C PHE A 136 -12.23 -17.63 9.75
N HIS A 137 -11.12 -17.87 10.45
CA HIS A 137 -10.81 -17.19 11.70
C HIS A 137 -9.45 -16.52 11.55
N HIS A 138 -9.35 -15.32 12.08
CA HIS A 138 -8.08 -14.61 12.18
C HIS A 138 -8.04 -13.84 13.51
N MET A 139 -6.84 -13.55 13.96
CA MET A 139 -6.58 -12.62 15.06
C MET A 139 -5.64 -11.53 14.59
N HIS A 140 -5.68 -10.39 15.29
CA HIS A 140 -4.77 -9.29 15.03
C HIS A 140 -3.57 -9.37 15.97
N VAL A 141 -2.37 -9.28 15.41
CA VAL A 141 -1.11 -9.33 16.14
C VAL A 141 -0.24 -8.13 15.79
N PRO A 142 0.60 -7.65 16.72
CA PRO A 142 1.56 -6.58 16.43
C PRO A 142 2.52 -6.97 15.30
N GLY A 143 2.89 -5.98 14.49
CA GLY A 143 3.90 -6.08 13.45
C GLY A 143 3.37 -5.87 12.03
N PRO A 144 4.31 -5.69 11.08
CA PRO A 144 3.97 -5.39 9.69
C PRO A 144 3.44 -6.61 8.93
N GLY A 145 2.69 -6.34 7.86
CA GLY A 145 2.36 -7.32 6.85
C GLY A 145 3.54 -7.62 5.91
N VAL A 146 3.42 -8.67 5.10
CA VAL A 146 4.54 -9.18 4.28
C VAL A 146 5.08 -8.14 3.30
N PHE A 147 4.21 -7.32 2.70
CA PHE A 147 4.65 -6.30 1.74
C PHE A 147 5.39 -5.16 2.43
N MET A 148 4.89 -4.70 3.58
CA MET A 148 5.57 -3.66 4.37
C MET A 148 6.91 -4.13 4.91
N GLU A 149 7.05 -5.39 5.31
CA GLU A 149 8.36 -5.94 5.69
C GLU A 149 9.39 -5.85 4.56
N GLU A 150 8.99 -6.18 3.32
CA GLU A 150 9.91 -6.11 2.19
C GLU A 150 10.21 -4.67 1.77
N ILE A 151 9.25 -3.75 1.91
CA ILE A 151 9.45 -2.31 1.70
C ILE A 151 10.47 -1.76 2.70
N ILE A 152 10.27 -2.02 3.99
CA ILE A 152 11.17 -1.54 5.06
C ILE A 152 12.60 -2.02 4.79
N LYS A 153 12.79 -3.33 4.57
CA LYS A 153 14.10 -3.91 4.28
C LYS A 153 14.75 -3.28 3.07
N GLU A 154 13.99 -3.05 2.00
CA GLU A 154 14.52 -2.50 0.75
C GLU A 154 14.94 -1.03 0.90
N LEU A 155 14.15 -0.21 1.59
CA LEU A 155 14.48 1.19 1.85
C LEU A 155 15.66 1.32 2.82
N GLU A 156 15.70 0.51 3.87
CA GLU A 156 16.84 0.45 4.80
C GLU A 156 18.13 0.02 4.08
N ARG A 157 18.06 -0.99 3.21
CA ARG A 157 19.19 -1.46 2.40
C ARG A 157 19.76 -0.37 1.50
N ARG A 158 18.92 0.54 1.00
CA ARG A 158 19.32 1.69 0.18
C ARG A 158 19.73 2.92 1.00
N GLY A 159 19.58 2.87 2.34
CA GLY A 159 19.88 4.01 3.21
C GLY A 159 18.88 5.16 3.08
N ILE A 160 17.67 4.89 2.59
CA ILE A 160 16.60 5.88 2.44
C ILE A 160 15.97 6.13 3.80
N LYS A 161 15.84 7.41 4.19
CA LYS A 161 15.12 7.81 5.42
C LYS A 161 13.63 7.93 5.11
N PHE A 162 12.80 7.35 5.98
CA PHE A 162 11.34 7.39 5.85
C PHE A 162 10.65 7.36 7.21
N GLU A 163 9.44 7.90 7.26
CA GLU A 163 8.47 7.68 8.34
C GLU A 163 7.44 6.65 7.87
N ILE A 164 6.93 5.82 8.78
CA ILE A 164 5.94 4.79 8.44
C ILE A 164 4.98 4.57 9.61
N GLU A 165 3.67 4.54 9.33
CA GLU A 165 2.62 4.28 10.31
C GLU A 165 1.38 3.66 9.66
N ASP A 166 0.45 3.12 10.45
CA ASP A 166 -0.87 2.71 9.95
C ASP A 166 -1.79 3.94 9.79
N ALA A 167 -2.57 3.98 8.70
CA ALA A 167 -3.50 5.07 8.45
C ALA A 167 -4.66 5.13 9.45
N GLY A 168 -5.13 6.34 9.77
CA GLY A 168 -6.30 6.59 10.61
C GLY A 168 -6.03 6.61 12.11
N LYS A 169 -4.78 6.89 12.50
CA LYS A 169 -4.44 7.37 13.84
C LYS A 169 -4.85 8.82 14.05
#